data_AF-A0A832AL48-F1
#
_entry.id   AF-A0A832AL48-F1
#
_cell.length_a   1.000
_cell.length_b   1.000
_cell.length_c   1.000
_cell.angle_alpha   90.00
_cell.angle_beta   90.00
_cell.angle_gamma   90.00
#
_symmetry.space_group_name_H-M   'P 1'
#
loop_
_entity.id
_entity.type
_entity.pdbx_description
1 polymer ?
#
loop_
_entity_poly.entity_id
_entity_poly.type
_entity_poly.pdbx_seq_one_letter_code
_entity_poly.pdbx_strand_id
1 'polypeptide(L)'
;ALEPEYRALFITLPGEGDIAREMAENVDPGAIHAAREALRGTMAAALRLQLLALYEQLADSGPVVPDAKGAGRRSLRNAALALLAAGGEREDLERVAAHGRDAARMTDAIAALGILTHYETERREAAFGDFYRRWKDEPLVMDKWFALQATSTRPDALDRVRELMEHPLFSLTRPNRVRAVIHAFAMGNPVNFHRPDGAGYAFVADQVLALDRLNAQLAARLATAFRNWRILEPGRQALAHAALEKIAAHDALSRDVYEIATKSLA
;
A
#
# COMPACT_ATOMS: atom_id res chain seq x y z
N ALA A 1 23.27 18.29 -15.15
CA ALA A 1 22.71 17.82 -13.85
C ALA A 1 21.76 16.67 -14.14
N LEU A 2 21.57 15.72 -13.20
CA LEU A 2 20.60 14.62 -13.39
C LEU A 2 19.17 15.16 -13.44
N GLU A 3 18.34 14.59 -14.32
CA GLU A 3 16.92 14.96 -14.45
C GLU A 3 16.15 14.69 -13.15
N PRO A 4 15.15 15.52 -12.78
CA PRO A 4 14.41 15.37 -11.53
C PRO A 4 13.74 14.00 -11.34
N GLU A 5 13.16 13.41 -12.38
CA GLU A 5 12.52 12.08 -12.24
C GLU A 5 13.54 10.99 -11.90
N TYR A 6 14.72 11.04 -12.52
CA TYR A 6 15.77 10.07 -12.29
C TYR A 6 16.31 10.19 -10.86
N ARG A 7 16.46 11.42 -10.37
CA ARG A 7 16.80 11.68 -8.97
C ARG A 7 15.74 11.15 -8.00
N ALA A 8 14.46 11.22 -8.35
CA ALA A 8 13.37 10.72 -7.52
C ALA A 8 13.45 9.19 -7.36
N LEU A 9 13.75 8.48 -8.45
CA LEU A 9 14.00 7.03 -8.40
C LEU A 9 15.23 6.70 -7.56
N PHE A 10 16.31 7.48 -7.69
CA PHE A 10 17.57 7.22 -6.98
C PHE A 10 17.46 7.35 -5.45
N ILE A 11 16.63 8.26 -4.95
CA ILE A 11 16.42 8.44 -3.49
C ILE A 11 15.32 7.53 -2.91
N THR A 12 14.58 6.83 -3.77
CA THR A 12 13.51 5.92 -3.34
C THR A 12 14.11 4.54 -3.10
N LEU A 13 13.98 4.01 -1.88
CA LEU A 13 14.43 2.66 -1.57
C LEU A 13 13.66 1.60 -2.36
N PRO A 14 14.30 0.46 -2.68
CA PRO A 14 13.62 -0.70 -3.27
C PRO A 14 12.33 -1.06 -2.51
N GLY A 15 11.34 -1.56 -3.25
CA GLY A 15 10.10 -2.05 -2.65
C GLY A 15 10.34 -3.32 -1.84
N GLU A 16 9.49 -3.58 -0.84
CA GLU A 16 9.61 -4.78 0.00
C GLU A 16 9.52 -6.08 -0.81
N GLY A 17 8.70 -6.10 -1.87
CA GLY A 17 8.60 -7.22 -2.80
C GLY A 17 9.85 -7.44 -3.66
N ASP A 18 10.63 -6.38 -3.95
CA ASP A 18 11.90 -6.52 -4.66
C ASP A 18 12.97 -7.08 -3.72
N ILE A 19 13.02 -6.61 -2.46
CA ILE A 19 13.91 -7.15 -1.44
C ILE A 19 13.60 -8.64 -1.19
N ALA A 20 12.33 -9.00 -1.05
CA ALA A 20 11.90 -10.39 -0.89
C ALA A 20 12.30 -11.28 -2.08
N ARG A 21 12.23 -10.74 -3.31
CA ARG A 21 12.64 -11.46 -4.52
C ARG A 21 14.14 -11.73 -4.53
N GLU A 22 14.95 -10.75 -4.14
CA GLU A 22 16.42 -10.90 -4.06
C GLU A 22 16.84 -11.87 -2.94
N MET A 23 16.10 -11.94 -1.83
CA MET A 23 16.35 -12.92 -0.77
C MET A 23 16.08 -14.37 -1.20
N ALA A 24 15.12 -14.58 -2.12
CA ALA A 24 14.72 -15.85 -2.75
C ALA A 24 14.18 -16.96 -1.84
N GLU A 25 14.64 -17.10 -0.59
CA GLU A 25 14.20 -18.10 0.38
C GLU A 25 14.23 -17.55 1.81
N ASN A 26 13.51 -18.23 2.72
CA ASN A 26 13.42 -17.86 4.14
C ASN A 26 13.07 -16.37 4.38
N VAL A 27 12.14 -15.85 3.57
CA VAL A 27 11.70 -14.46 3.57
C VAL A 27 10.83 -14.19 4.79
N ASP A 28 11.26 -13.24 5.62
CA ASP A 28 10.43 -12.63 6.67
C ASP A 28 10.01 -11.21 6.26
N PRO A 29 8.74 -11.01 5.82
CA PRO A 29 8.22 -9.69 5.48
C PRO A 29 8.27 -8.67 6.62
N GLY A 30 8.18 -9.13 7.88
CA GLY A 30 8.29 -8.25 9.05
C GLY A 30 9.71 -7.71 9.21
N ALA A 31 10.71 -8.58 9.05
CA ALA A 31 12.12 -8.18 9.09
C ALA A 31 12.48 -7.25 7.92
N ILE A 32 11.98 -7.52 6.71
CA ILE A 32 12.18 -6.64 5.55
C ILE A 32 11.59 -5.25 5.83
N HIS A 33 10.34 -5.19 6.31
CA HIS A 33 9.68 -3.93 6.64
C HIS A 33 10.49 -3.13 7.67
N ALA A 34 10.86 -3.78 8.78
CA ALA A 34 11.62 -3.15 9.86
C ALA A 34 12.99 -2.62 9.38
N ALA A 35 13.74 -3.42 8.62
CA ALA A 35 15.04 -3.01 8.07
C ALA A 35 14.90 -1.84 7.09
N ARG A 36 13.87 -1.88 6.24
CA ARG A 36 13.60 -0.82 5.27
C ARG A 36 13.25 0.49 5.96
N GLU A 37 12.35 0.48 6.94
CA GLU A 37 11.96 1.70 7.66
C GLU A 37 13.12 2.23 8.53
N ALA A 38 13.95 1.36 9.13
CA ALA A 38 15.15 1.78 9.84
C ALA A 38 16.16 2.49 8.91
N LEU A 39 16.38 1.98 7.70
CA LEU A 39 17.23 2.64 6.70
C LEU A 39 16.63 3.98 6.27
N ARG A 40 15.31 4.06 6.03
CA ARG A 40 14.64 5.33 5.69
C ARG A 40 14.80 6.36 6.81
N GLY A 41 14.59 5.98 8.06
CA GLY A 41 14.79 6.86 9.21
C GLY A 41 16.24 7.34 9.33
N THR A 42 17.21 6.46 9.11
CA THR A 42 18.64 6.82 9.10
C THR A 42 18.96 7.82 7.99
N MET A 43 18.45 7.59 6.78
CA MET A 43 18.62 8.52 5.65
C MET A 43 17.94 9.87 5.92
N ALA A 44 16.73 9.85 6.50
CA ALA A 44 16.00 11.07 6.85
C ALA A 44 16.78 11.94 7.83
N ALA A 45 17.35 11.35 8.87
CA ALA A 45 18.16 12.04 9.86
C ALA A 45 19.48 12.56 9.25
N ALA A 46 20.21 11.71 8.53
CA ALA A 46 21.52 12.05 7.96
C ALA A 46 21.43 13.12 6.85
N LEU A 47 20.33 13.16 6.10
CA LEU A 47 20.13 14.04 4.95
C LEU A 47 19.12 15.16 5.21
N ARG A 48 18.74 15.39 6.48
CA ARG A 48 17.63 16.27 6.87
C ARG A 48 17.69 17.66 6.21
N LEU A 49 18.84 18.33 6.30
CA LEU A 49 19.02 19.68 5.75
C LEU A 49 18.93 19.70 4.22
N GLN A 50 19.53 18.70 3.55
CA GLN A 50 19.50 18.58 2.10
C GLN A 50 18.09 18.28 1.58
N LEU A 51 17.35 17.41 2.28
CA LEU A 51 15.99 17.04 1.93
C LEU A 51 15.01 18.21 2.11
N LEU A 52 15.15 18.98 3.19
CA LEU A 52 14.37 20.21 3.41
C LEU A 52 14.61 21.22 2.29
N ALA A 53 15.87 21.56 2.04
CA ALA A 53 16.23 22.50 0.99
C ALA A 53 15.72 22.04 -0.39
N LEU A 54 15.84 20.73 -0.68
CA LEU A 54 15.34 20.15 -1.93
C LEU A 54 13.81 20.28 -2.03
N TYR A 55 13.09 19.95 -0.96
CA TYR A 55 11.63 20.02 -0.91
C TYR A 55 11.11 21.45 -1.12
N GLU A 56 11.77 22.44 -0.53
CA GLU A 56 11.46 23.87 -0.65
C GLU A 56 11.79 24.41 -2.04
N GLN A 57 12.96 24.10 -2.59
CA GLN A 57 13.38 24.53 -3.95
C GLN A 57 12.47 23.96 -5.06
N LEU A 58 11.82 22.83 -4.80
CA LEU A 58 10.91 22.20 -5.75
C LEU A 58 9.47 22.67 -5.58
N ALA A 59 9.18 23.55 -4.63
CA ALA A 59 7.87 24.18 -4.54
C ALA A 59 7.54 24.88 -5.86
N ASP A 60 6.34 24.59 -6.38
CA ASP A 60 5.86 25.15 -7.63
C ASP A 60 4.57 25.90 -7.35
N SER A 61 4.63 27.22 -7.47
CA SER A 61 3.49 28.15 -7.39
C SER A 61 2.98 28.56 -8.77
N GLY A 62 3.56 27.99 -9.84
CA GLY A 62 3.20 28.30 -11.22
C GLY A 62 1.92 27.62 -11.71
N PRO A 63 1.40 28.03 -12.89
CA PRO A 63 0.20 27.47 -13.49
C PRO A 63 0.29 25.94 -13.66
N VAL A 64 -0.88 25.28 -13.65
CA VAL A 64 -0.97 23.84 -13.89
C VAL A 64 -0.72 23.52 -15.36
N VAL A 65 0.53 23.17 -15.69
CA VAL A 65 0.91 22.65 -17.02
C VAL A 65 1.12 21.14 -16.94
N PRO A 66 0.46 20.34 -17.80
CA PRO A 66 0.67 18.90 -17.89
C PRO A 66 1.89 18.60 -18.78
N ASP A 67 3.10 18.80 -18.24
CA ASP A 67 4.36 18.51 -18.92
C ASP A 67 5.24 17.49 -18.15
N ALA A 68 6.15 16.83 -18.86
CA ALA A 68 7.07 15.84 -18.27
C ALA A 68 8.00 16.48 -17.24
N LYS A 69 8.46 17.71 -17.50
CA LYS A 69 9.36 18.46 -16.61
C LYS A 69 8.70 18.75 -15.25
N GLY A 70 7.46 19.23 -15.26
CA GLY A 70 6.68 19.45 -14.05
C GLY A 70 6.37 18.13 -13.32
N ALA A 71 6.10 17.05 -14.05
CA ALA A 71 5.90 15.73 -13.45
C ALA A 71 7.15 15.24 -12.71
N GLY A 72 8.33 15.29 -13.33
CA GLY A 72 9.59 14.89 -12.70
C GLY A 72 9.92 15.72 -11.45
N ARG A 73 9.66 17.04 -11.49
CA ARG A 73 9.83 17.93 -10.31
C ARG A 73 8.93 17.53 -9.15
N ARG A 74 7.65 17.25 -9.41
CA ARG A 74 6.71 16.78 -8.38
C ARG A 74 7.10 15.43 -7.82
N SER A 75 7.49 14.48 -8.67
CA SER A 75 7.99 13.17 -8.23
C SER A 75 9.17 13.31 -7.27
N LEU A 76 10.16 14.16 -7.60
CA LEU A 76 11.31 14.40 -6.72
C LEU A 76 10.92 15.08 -5.40
N ARG A 77 10.01 16.06 -5.47
CA ARG A 77 9.50 16.76 -4.27
C ARG A 77 8.79 15.81 -3.33
N ASN A 78 7.94 14.93 -3.87
CA ASN A 78 7.14 13.99 -3.10
C ASN A 78 8.02 12.86 -2.53
N ALA A 79 9.04 12.42 -3.27
CA ALA A 79 10.04 11.47 -2.77
C ALA A 79 10.87 12.07 -1.61
N ALA A 80 11.30 13.34 -1.73
CA ALA A 80 12.00 14.03 -0.65
C ALA A 80 11.10 14.17 0.59
N LEU A 81 9.83 14.55 0.42
CA LEU A 81 8.86 14.66 1.51
C LEU A 81 8.60 13.30 2.20
N ALA A 82 8.47 12.22 1.42
CA ALA A 82 8.27 10.87 1.96
C ALA A 82 9.48 10.37 2.77
N LEU A 83 10.70 10.79 2.41
CA LEU A 83 11.90 10.48 3.18
C LEU A 83 12.00 11.34 4.42
N LEU A 84 11.71 12.65 4.34
CA LEU A 84 11.63 13.54 5.52
C LEU A 84 10.68 12.98 6.59
N ALA A 85 9.51 12.53 6.18
CA ALA A 85 8.51 11.99 7.10
C ALA A 85 8.87 10.63 7.70
N ALA A 86 9.89 9.93 7.17
CA ALA A 86 10.18 8.54 7.55
C ALA A 86 10.44 8.36 9.06
N GLY A 87 11.01 9.37 9.73
CA GLY A 87 11.23 9.34 11.17
C GLY A 87 9.98 9.52 12.03
N GLY A 88 8.82 9.86 11.42
CA GLY A 88 7.57 10.06 12.14
C GLY A 88 7.54 11.31 13.03
N GLU A 89 8.48 12.24 12.85
CA GLU A 89 8.53 13.46 13.64
C GLU A 89 7.29 14.33 13.39
N ARG A 90 6.73 14.89 14.47
CA ARG A 90 5.51 15.69 14.41
C ARG A 90 5.60 16.84 13.41
N GLU A 91 6.75 17.50 13.33
CA GLU A 91 6.97 18.61 12.40
C GLU A 91 6.93 18.16 10.93
N ASP A 92 7.53 17.00 10.62
CA ASP A 92 7.50 16.45 9.27
C ASP A 92 6.10 15.96 8.89
N LEU A 93 5.36 15.33 9.81
CA LEU A 93 3.98 14.95 9.56
C LEU A 93 3.05 16.17 9.35
N GLU A 94 3.31 17.29 10.05
CA GLU A 94 2.60 18.56 9.81
C GLU A 94 2.93 19.12 8.42
N ARG A 95 4.20 19.04 7.99
CA ARG A 95 4.61 19.42 6.63
C ARG A 95 3.93 18.58 5.56
N VAL A 96 3.78 17.27 5.79
CA VAL A 96 3.03 16.38 4.88
C VAL A 96 1.55 16.76 4.82
N ALA A 97 0.93 17.02 5.97
CA ALA A 97 -0.48 17.43 6.03
C ALA A 97 -0.71 18.76 5.29
N ALA A 98 0.17 19.74 5.48
CA ALA A 98 0.14 21.01 4.74
C ALA A 98 0.33 20.80 3.24
N HIS A 99 1.27 19.94 2.83
CA HIS A 99 1.50 19.61 1.42
C HIS A 99 0.23 19.09 0.73
N GLY A 100 -0.50 18.20 1.39
CA GLY A 100 -1.74 17.63 0.85
C GLY A 100 -2.92 18.60 0.85
N ARG A 101 -3.07 19.38 1.92
CA ARG A 101 -4.15 20.38 2.07
C ARG A 101 -4.03 21.49 1.03
N ASP A 102 -2.81 21.97 0.81
CA ASP A 102 -2.53 23.10 -0.08
C ASP A 102 -2.30 22.65 -1.54
N ALA A 103 -2.45 21.34 -1.82
CA ALA A 103 -2.23 20.76 -3.13
C ALA A 103 -3.24 21.27 -4.16
N ALA A 104 -2.74 21.94 -5.20
CA ALA A 104 -3.51 22.30 -6.39
C ALA A 104 -3.80 21.09 -7.32
N ARG A 105 -3.09 19.97 -7.15
CA ARG A 105 -3.16 18.80 -8.03
C ARG A 105 -3.38 17.51 -7.23
N MET A 106 -4.11 16.58 -7.83
CA MET A 106 -4.41 15.27 -7.25
C MET A 106 -3.14 14.45 -6.92
N THR A 107 -2.08 14.59 -7.71
CA THR A 107 -0.78 13.91 -7.48
C THR A 107 -0.20 14.23 -6.10
N ASP A 108 -0.21 15.50 -5.71
CA ASP A 108 0.40 15.97 -4.45
C ASP A 108 -0.51 15.65 -3.26
N ALA A 109 -1.83 15.76 -3.44
CA ALA A 109 -2.82 15.34 -2.44
C ALA A 109 -2.74 13.84 -2.13
N ILE A 110 -2.64 12.99 -3.16
CA ILE A 110 -2.46 11.53 -2.99
C ILE A 110 -1.10 11.22 -2.37
N ALA A 111 -0.03 11.90 -2.77
CA ALA A 111 1.29 11.68 -2.20
C ALA A 111 1.29 11.95 -0.68
N ALA A 112 0.68 13.05 -0.25
CA ALA A 112 0.54 13.36 1.16
C ALA A 112 -0.28 12.30 1.93
N LEU A 113 -1.43 11.86 1.38
CA LEU A 113 -2.22 10.78 1.99
C LEU A 113 -1.46 9.45 2.05
N GLY A 114 -0.70 9.13 1.00
CA GLY A 114 0.11 7.92 0.95
C GLY A 114 1.27 7.93 1.94
N ILE A 115 1.78 9.11 2.32
CA ILE A 115 2.74 9.21 3.41
C ILE A 115 2.01 9.07 4.76
N LEU A 116 0.96 9.87 4.99
CA LEU A 116 0.22 9.89 6.26
C LEU A 116 -0.45 8.56 6.61
N THR A 117 -0.80 7.72 5.63
CA THR A 117 -1.50 6.46 5.86
C THR A 117 -0.75 5.51 6.80
N HIS A 118 0.58 5.61 6.85
CA HIS A 118 1.46 4.75 7.65
C HIS A 118 1.60 5.19 9.11
N TYR A 119 1.05 6.34 9.50
CA TYR A 119 1.23 6.92 10.83
C TYR A 119 -0.08 6.95 11.63
N GLU A 120 0.01 6.69 12.93
CA GLU A 120 -1.10 6.87 13.86
C GLU A 120 -1.10 8.31 14.37
N THR A 121 -1.89 9.17 13.72
CA THR A 121 -1.94 10.59 14.06
C THR A 121 -3.26 11.23 13.64
N GLU A 122 -3.72 12.22 14.40
CA GLU A 122 -4.89 13.03 14.06
C GLU A 122 -4.76 13.70 12.68
N ARG A 123 -3.53 14.00 12.22
CA ARG A 123 -3.29 14.56 10.88
C ARG A 123 -3.74 13.62 9.78
N ARG A 124 -3.57 12.30 9.97
CA ARG A 124 -4.03 11.28 9.03
C ARG A 124 -5.56 11.30 8.97
N GLU A 125 -6.23 11.22 10.12
CA GLU A 125 -7.69 11.20 10.17
C GLU A 125 -8.29 12.47 9.56
N ALA A 126 -7.72 13.64 9.86
CA ALA A 126 -8.12 14.91 9.27
C ALA A 126 -7.93 14.89 7.73
N ALA A 127 -6.77 14.49 7.24
CA ALA A 127 -6.47 14.47 5.80
C ALA A 127 -7.36 13.50 5.02
N PHE A 128 -7.57 12.27 5.53
CA PHE A 128 -8.46 11.30 4.90
C PHE A 128 -9.93 11.75 4.96
N GLY A 129 -10.34 12.42 6.05
CA GLY A 129 -11.68 13.00 6.19
C GLY A 129 -11.94 14.18 5.24
N ASP A 130 -10.99 15.09 5.10
CA ASP A 130 -11.05 16.22 4.15
C ASP A 130 -11.10 15.71 2.71
N PHE A 131 -10.23 14.76 2.37
CA PHE A 131 -10.21 14.16 1.04
C PHE A 131 -11.54 13.47 0.71
N TYR A 132 -12.09 12.70 1.66
CA TYR A 132 -13.40 12.09 1.52
C TYR A 132 -14.49 13.12 1.27
N ARG A 133 -14.60 14.16 2.11
CA ARG A 133 -15.63 15.21 1.96
C ARG A 133 -15.60 15.86 0.58
N ARG A 134 -14.40 16.09 0.04
CA ARG A 134 -14.20 16.73 -1.26
C ARG A 134 -14.51 15.81 -2.45
N TRP A 135 -14.23 14.51 -2.33
CA TRP A 135 -14.17 13.60 -3.48
C TRP A 135 -15.11 12.38 -3.39
N LYS A 136 -15.96 12.29 -2.36
CA LYS A 136 -16.87 11.13 -2.15
C LYS A 136 -17.74 10.79 -3.37
N ASP A 137 -18.07 11.80 -4.18
CA ASP A 137 -18.93 11.65 -5.35
C ASP A 137 -18.15 11.30 -6.64
N GLU A 138 -16.82 11.19 -6.56
CA GLU A 138 -15.93 10.80 -7.67
C GLU A 138 -15.45 9.34 -7.50
N PRO A 139 -16.07 8.35 -8.17
CA PRO A 139 -15.86 6.94 -7.84
C PRO A 139 -14.40 6.47 -7.94
N LEU A 140 -13.69 6.87 -9.01
CA LEU A 140 -12.29 6.50 -9.25
C LEU A 140 -11.32 7.17 -8.28
N VAL A 141 -11.66 8.36 -7.79
CA VAL A 141 -10.87 9.05 -6.76
C VAL A 141 -11.04 8.32 -5.42
N MET A 142 -12.26 7.88 -5.13
CA MET A 142 -12.52 7.07 -3.94
C MET A 142 -11.84 5.69 -3.97
N ASP A 143 -11.59 5.11 -5.14
CA ASP A 143 -10.80 3.87 -5.22
C ASP A 143 -9.38 4.09 -4.71
N LYS A 144 -8.79 5.26 -4.98
CA LYS A 144 -7.47 5.63 -4.44
C LYS A 144 -7.52 5.86 -2.93
N TRP A 145 -8.57 6.51 -2.44
CA TRP A 145 -8.78 6.73 -1.00
C TRP A 145 -8.89 5.41 -0.22
N PHE A 146 -9.57 4.40 -0.77
CA PHE A 146 -9.62 3.05 -0.21
C PHE A 146 -8.25 2.37 -0.24
N ALA A 147 -7.60 2.38 -1.42
CA ALA A 147 -6.33 1.69 -1.61
C ALA A 147 -5.23 2.20 -0.68
N LEU A 148 -5.11 3.51 -0.50
CA LEU A 148 -4.10 4.08 0.41
C LEU A 148 -4.26 3.61 1.86
N GLN A 149 -5.50 3.40 2.32
CA GLN A 149 -5.76 2.90 3.67
C GLN A 149 -5.50 1.40 3.76
N ALA A 150 -5.88 0.63 2.74
CA ALA A 150 -5.66 -0.81 2.69
C ALA A 150 -4.17 -1.19 2.62
N THR A 151 -3.31 -0.30 2.09
CA THR A 151 -1.85 -0.47 2.04
C THR A 151 -1.12 0.15 3.23
N SER A 152 -1.83 0.55 4.30
CA SER A 152 -1.19 1.07 5.51
C SER A 152 -0.32 0.00 6.18
N THR A 153 0.90 0.36 6.57
CA THR A 153 1.81 -0.56 7.29
C THR A 153 1.58 -0.55 8.80
N ARG A 154 0.55 0.15 9.29
CA ARG A 154 0.21 0.19 10.71
C ARG A 154 -0.22 -1.19 11.22
N PRO A 155 0.00 -1.50 12.51
CA PRO A 155 -0.42 -2.78 13.09
C PRO A 155 -1.93 -3.05 13.05
N ASP A 156 -2.76 -2.02 12.96
CA ASP A 156 -4.23 -2.11 12.90
C ASP A 156 -4.79 -2.13 11.46
N ALA A 157 -3.93 -2.24 10.44
CA ALA A 157 -4.35 -2.13 9.04
C ALA A 157 -5.41 -3.17 8.62
N LEU A 158 -5.36 -4.39 9.17
CA LEU A 158 -6.37 -5.41 8.89
C LEU A 158 -7.74 -5.04 9.46
N ASP A 159 -7.79 -4.47 10.67
CA ASP A 159 -9.05 -4.02 11.27
C ASP A 159 -9.61 -2.83 10.50
N ARG A 160 -8.73 -1.91 10.07
CA ARG A 160 -9.13 -0.83 9.17
C ARG A 160 -9.67 -1.35 7.84
N VAL A 161 -9.08 -2.39 7.25
CA VAL A 161 -9.60 -3.01 6.01
C VAL A 161 -11.00 -3.57 6.23
N ARG A 162 -11.27 -4.21 7.38
CA ARG A 162 -12.61 -4.69 7.73
C ARG A 162 -13.61 -3.53 7.84
N GLU A 163 -13.25 -2.43 8.51
CA GLU A 163 -14.08 -1.21 8.57
C GLU A 163 -14.36 -0.63 7.17
N LEU A 164 -13.37 -0.62 6.28
CA LEU A 164 -13.54 -0.13 4.90
C LEU A 164 -14.52 -1.00 4.10
N MET A 165 -14.63 -2.29 4.41
CA MET A 165 -15.61 -3.18 3.78
C MET A 165 -17.04 -2.90 4.24
N GLU A 166 -17.22 -2.22 5.38
CA GLU A 166 -18.52 -1.77 5.88
C GLU A 166 -18.88 -0.36 5.39
N HIS A 167 -17.95 0.32 4.75
CA HIS A 167 -18.14 1.70 4.30
C HIS A 167 -19.24 1.81 3.22
N PRO A 168 -20.12 2.83 3.24
CA PRO A 168 -21.25 2.96 2.29
C PRO A 168 -20.87 3.00 0.80
N LEU A 169 -19.64 3.41 0.48
CA LEU A 169 -19.13 3.42 -0.89
C LEU A 169 -18.48 2.11 -1.33
N PHE A 170 -18.28 1.16 -0.41
CA PHE A 170 -17.76 -0.16 -0.70
C PHE A 170 -18.90 -1.12 -1.08
N SER A 171 -18.60 -2.05 -1.98
CA SER A 171 -19.52 -3.15 -2.30
C SER A 171 -18.73 -4.29 -2.91
N LEU A 172 -18.97 -5.52 -2.42
CA LEU A 172 -18.31 -6.73 -2.90
C LEU A 172 -18.70 -7.08 -4.35
N THR A 173 -19.83 -6.56 -4.85
CA THR A 173 -20.29 -6.75 -6.23
C THR A 173 -19.68 -5.74 -7.21
N ARG A 174 -18.92 -4.75 -6.73
CA ARG A 174 -18.23 -3.76 -7.57
C ARG A 174 -16.74 -4.10 -7.68
N PRO A 175 -16.26 -4.63 -8.83
CA PRO A 175 -14.88 -5.12 -8.94
C PRO A 175 -13.80 -4.08 -8.61
N ASN A 176 -14.02 -2.80 -8.93
CA ASN A 176 -13.05 -1.76 -8.59
C ASN A 176 -12.93 -1.53 -7.08
N ARG A 177 -14.04 -1.62 -6.32
CA ARG A 177 -14.02 -1.50 -4.85
C ARG A 177 -13.33 -2.68 -4.19
N VAL A 178 -13.59 -3.89 -4.68
CA VAL A 178 -12.88 -5.10 -4.25
C VAL A 178 -11.38 -4.94 -4.48
N ARG A 179 -10.97 -4.47 -5.67
CA ARG A 179 -9.55 -4.23 -5.97
C ARG A 179 -8.94 -3.16 -5.07
N ALA A 180 -9.68 -2.08 -4.83
CA ALA A 180 -9.24 -0.94 -4.05
C ALA A 180 -9.08 -1.26 -2.56
N VAL A 181 -9.77 -2.28 -2.02
CA VAL A 181 -9.67 -2.64 -0.60
C VAL A 181 -8.95 -3.98 -0.43
N ILE A 182 -9.52 -5.06 -0.96
CA ILE A 182 -9.09 -6.42 -0.67
C ILE A 182 -7.82 -6.79 -1.45
N HIS A 183 -7.77 -6.52 -2.77
CA HIS A 183 -6.52 -6.76 -3.53
C HIS A 183 -5.42 -5.81 -3.10
N ALA A 184 -5.74 -4.56 -2.81
CA ALA A 184 -4.77 -3.58 -2.32
C ALA A 184 -4.09 -4.06 -1.03
N PHE A 185 -4.88 -4.58 -0.07
CA PHE A 185 -4.34 -5.21 1.14
C PHE A 185 -3.47 -6.43 0.80
N ALA A 186 -4.00 -7.40 0.07
CA ALA A 186 -3.32 -8.67 -0.18
C ALA A 186 -2.01 -8.55 -0.98
N MET A 187 -1.95 -7.58 -1.91
CA MET A 187 -0.80 -7.41 -2.82
C MET A 187 0.12 -6.25 -2.45
N GLY A 188 -0.41 -5.23 -1.77
CA GLY A 188 0.29 -3.98 -1.48
C GLY A 188 0.66 -3.79 -0.01
N ASN A 189 0.35 -4.75 0.85
CA ASN A 189 0.61 -4.67 2.29
C ASN A 189 1.23 -5.96 2.83
N PRO A 190 2.44 -6.36 2.37
CA PRO A 190 3.02 -7.64 2.72
C PRO A 190 3.24 -7.81 4.23
N VAL A 191 3.61 -6.74 4.96
CA VAL A 191 3.77 -6.81 6.43
C VAL A 191 2.48 -7.19 7.16
N ASN A 192 1.31 -6.75 6.67
CA ASN A 192 0.02 -7.08 7.29
C ASN A 192 -0.70 -8.29 6.66
N PHE A 193 -0.47 -8.57 5.37
CA PHE A 193 -0.96 -9.80 4.75
C PHE A 193 -0.26 -11.02 5.35
N HIS A 194 1.07 -10.94 5.48
CA HIS A 194 1.90 -11.92 6.14
C HIS A 194 2.08 -11.56 7.63
N ARG A 195 0.99 -11.42 8.41
CA ARG A 195 1.10 -11.26 9.88
C ARG A 195 1.47 -12.56 10.57
N PRO A 196 2.28 -12.53 11.66
CA PRO A 196 2.79 -13.75 12.31
C PRO A 196 1.69 -14.63 12.91
N ASP A 197 0.52 -14.05 13.18
CA ASP A 197 -0.68 -14.74 13.66
C ASP A 197 -1.49 -15.43 12.53
N GLY A 198 -1.14 -15.22 11.25
CA GLY A 198 -1.88 -15.74 10.10
C GLY A 198 -3.22 -15.07 9.83
N ALA A 199 -3.59 -14.01 10.55
CA ALA A 199 -4.88 -13.34 10.40
C ALA A 199 -5.09 -12.74 9.01
N GLY A 200 -4.02 -12.23 8.38
CA GLY A 200 -4.05 -11.73 7.01
C GLY A 200 -4.37 -12.83 6.00
N TYR A 201 -3.79 -14.03 6.16
CA TYR A 201 -4.09 -15.18 5.31
C TYR A 201 -5.53 -15.66 5.47
N ALA A 202 -6.00 -15.80 6.72
CA ALA A 202 -7.36 -16.23 7.01
C ALA A 202 -8.38 -15.27 6.40
N PHE A 203 -8.17 -13.96 6.57
CA PHE A 203 -9.00 -12.93 5.98
C PHE A 203 -9.05 -13.03 4.45
N VAL A 204 -7.90 -13.06 3.78
CA VAL A 204 -7.87 -13.12 2.30
C VAL A 204 -8.46 -14.43 1.78
N ALA A 205 -8.24 -15.56 2.45
CA ALA A 205 -8.86 -16.83 2.08
C ALA A 205 -10.39 -16.76 2.16
N ASP A 206 -10.95 -16.18 3.22
CA ASP A 206 -12.40 -15.97 3.34
C ASP A 206 -12.92 -15.06 2.22
N GLN A 207 -12.16 -14.02 1.86
CA GLN A 207 -12.54 -13.13 0.75
C GLN A 207 -12.46 -13.83 -0.62
N VAL A 208 -11.49 -14.71 -0.86
CA VAL A 208 -11.42 -15.52 -2.08
C VAL A 208 -12.70 -16.35 -2.21
N LEU A 209 -13.10 -17.06 -1.16
CA LEU A 209 -14.29 -17.91 -1.16
C LEU A 209 -15.59 -17.11 -1.33
N ALA A 210 -15.70 -15.96 -0.67
CA ALA A 210 -16.85 -15.08 -0.82
C ALA A 210 -16.96 -14.51 -2.24
N LEU A 211 -15.82 -14.10 -2.83
CA LEU A 211 -15.78 -13.56 -4.18
C LEU A 211 -16.00 -14.63 -5.25
N ASP A 212 -15.60 -15.88 -5.01
CA ASP A 212 -15.69 -16.95 -6.01
C ASP A 212 -17.13 -17.16 -6.49
N ARG A 213 -18.08 -17.08 -5.55
CA ARG A 213 -19.53 -17.17 -5.81
C ARG A 213 -20.09 -16.02 -6.65
N LEU A 214 -19.43 -14.86 -6.60
CA LEU A 214 -19.89 -13.62 -7.25
C LEU A 214 -19.16 -13.35 -8.56
N ASN A 215 -17.87 -13.65 -8.60
CA ASN A 215 -16.95 -13.36 -9.67
C ASN A 215 -15.67 -14.22 -9.54
N ALA A 216 -15.73 -15.43 -10.09
CA ALA A 216 -14.63 -16.41 -10.11
C ALA A 216 -13.30 -15.83 -10.62
N GLN A 217 -13.32 -14.99 -11.66
CA GLN A 217 -12.10 -14.39 -12.21
C GLN A 217 -11.43 -13.42 -11.22
N LEU A 218 -12.24 -12.63 -10.52
CA LEU A 218 -11.74 -11.69 -9.52
C LEU A 218 -11.21 -12.43 -8.28
N ALA A 219 -11.89 -13.49 -7.86
CA ALA A 219 -11.45 -14.38 -6.79
C ALA A 219 -10.14 -15.10 -7.14
N ALA A 220 -10.04 -15.65 -8.36
CA ALA A 220 -8.84 -16.32 -8.84
C ALA A 220 -7.65 -15.36 -8.88
N ARG A 221 -7.88 -14.09 -9.29
CA ARG A 221 -6.85 -13.03 -9.22
C ARG A 221 -6.47 -12.66 -7.79
N LEU A 222 -7.37 -12.77 -6.82
CA LEU A 222 -7.04 -12.54 -5.41
C LEU A 222 -6.21 -13.71 -4.85
N ALA A 223 -6.58 -14.94 -5.17
CA ALA A 223 -5.87 -16.15 -4.75
C ALA A 223 -4.39 -16.17 -5.16
N THR A 224 -4.02 -15.38 -6.18
CA THR A 224 -2.63 -15.24 -6.60
C THR A 224 -1.72 -14.61 -5.57
N ALA A 225 -2.27 -13.94 -4.54
CA ALA A 225 -1.50 -13.36 -3.44
C ALA A 225 -0.71 -14.45 -2.70
N PHE A 226 -1.22 -15.68 -2.70
CA PHE A 226 -0.57 -16.81 -2.06
C PHE A 226 0.54 -17.45 -2.89
N ARG A 227 0.76 -17.08 -4.16
CA ARG A 227 1.70 -17.81 -5.05
C ARG A 227 3.12 -17.96 -4.49
N ASN A 228 3.61 -16.95 -3.79
CA ASN A 228 4.98 -16.93 -3.27
C ASN A 228 5.07 -17.46 -1.83
N TRP A 229 4.10 -18.22 -1.33
CA TRP A 229 4.11 -18.70 0.06
C TRP A 229 5.34 -19.55 0.42
N ARG A 230 5.92 -20.25 -0.56
CA ARG A 230 7.06 -21.16 -0.36
C ARG A 230 8.36 -20.47 0.01
N ILE A 231 8.57 -19.23 -0.42
CA ILE A 231 9.81 -18.50 -0.11
C ILE A 231 9.81 -17.96 1.32
N LEU A 232 8.66 -17.97 2.01
CA LEU A 232 8.53 -17.42 3.34
C LEU A 232 9.27 -18.25 4.38
N GLU A 233 9.60 -17.64 5.52
CA GLU A 233 10.10 -18.37 6.68
C GLU A 233 9.09 -19.45 7.16
N PRO A 234 9.57 -20.56 7.78
CA PRO A 234 8.76 -21.74 8.09
C PRO A 234 7.41 -21.50 8.77
N GLY A 235 7.31 -20.56 9.72
CA GLY A 235 6.07 -20.26 10.43
C GLY A 235 5.00 -19.68 9.49
N ARG A 236 5.35 -18.60 8.78
CA ARG A 236 4.50 -17.99 7.74
C ARG A 236 4.16 -18.95 6.62
N GLN A 237 5.12 -19.77 6.22
CA GLN A 237 4.97 -20.76 5.16
C GLN A 237 3.88 -21.77 5.53
N ALA A 238 3.92 -22.33 6.75
CA ALA A 238 2.90 -23.26 7.24
C ALA A 238 1.50 -22.62 7.31
N LEU A 239 1.40 -21.37 7.79
CA LEU A 239 0.12 -20.65 7.88
C LEU A 239 -0.48 -20.34 6.50
N ALA A 240 0.35 -19.92 5.54
CA ALA A 240 -0.08 -19.66 4.18
C ALA A 240 -0.49 -20.95 3.45
N HIS A 241 0.23 -22.06 3.69
CA HIS A 241 -0.14 -23.39 3.20
C HIS A 241 -1.52 -23.81 3.69
N ALA A 242 -1.77 -23.71 4.99
CA ALA A 242 -3.07 -24.07 5.57
C ALA A 242 -4.22 -23.23 5.00
N ALA A 243 -3.99 -21.94 4.73
CA ALA A 243 -4.97 -21.08 4.07
C ALA A 243 -5.24 -21.52 2.61
N LEU A 244 -4.22 -21.92 1.86
CA LEU A 244 -4.36 -22.48 0.52
C LEU A 244 -5.10 -23.81 0.52
N GLU A 245 -4.81 -24.71 1.47
CA GLU A 245 -5.51 -25.98 1.64
C GLU A 245 -7.00 -25.75 1.93
N LYS A 246 -7.32 -24.81 2.83
CA LYS A 246 -8.70 -24.40 3.10
C LYS A 246 -9.43 -23.93 1.83
N ILE A 247 -8.77 -23.13 1.00
CA ILE A 247 -9.35 -22.68 -0.28
C ILE A 247 -9.59 -23.88 -1.19
N ALA A 248 -8.57 -24.72 -1.39
CA ALA A 248 -8.63 -25.87 -2.32
C ALA A 248 -9.65 -26.93 -1.90
N ALA A 249 -9.88 -27.09 -0.59
CA ALA A 249 -10.84 -28.05 -0.03
C ALA A 249 -12.29 -27.53 0.03
N HIS A 250 -12.55 -26.28 -0.36
CA HIS A 250 -13.90 -25.72 -0.29
C HIS A 250 -14.82 -26.33 -1.34
N ASP A 251 -16.01 -26.78 -0.92
CA ASP A 251 -17.02 -27.36 -1.80
C ASP A 251 -17.53 -26.34 -2.85
N ALA A 252 -17.81 -26.80 -4.07
CA ALA A 252 -18.33 -25.95 -5.15
C ALA A 252 -17.42 -24.76 -5.54
N LEU A 253 -16.11 -24.89 -5.36
CA LEU A 253 -15.11 -23.93 -5.83
C LEU A 253 -15.14 -23.85 -7.37
N SER A 254 -15.06 -22.64 -7.92
CA SER A 254 -14.92 -22.46 -9.36
C SER A 254 -13.63 -23.09 -9.87
N ARG A 255 -13.64 -23.48 -11.15
CA ARG A 255 -12.45 -24.01 -11.83
C ARG A 255 -11.28 -23.03 -11.77
N ASP A 256 -11.53 -21.73 -11.92
CA ASP A 256 -10.49 -20.70 -11.95
C ASP A 256 -9.75 -20.63 -10.60
N VAL A 257 -10.48 -20.63 -9.49
CA VAL A 257 -9.86 -20.59 -8.15
C VAL A 257 -9.22 -21.94 -7.80
N TYR A 258 -9.87 -23.06 -8.13
CA TYR A 258 -9.32 -24.40 -7.91
C TYR A 258 -7.97 -24.57 -8.60
N GLU A 259 -7.85 -24.15 -9.86
CA GLU A 259 -6.60 -24.24 -10.61
C GLU A 259 -5.48 -23.41 -9.97
N ILE A 260 -5.77 -22.20 -9.52
CA ILE A 260 -4.76 -21.34 -8.86
C ILE A 260 -4.34 -21.92 -7.51
N ALA A 261 -5.28 -22.40 -6.70
CA ALA A 261 -5.00 -22.96 -5.38
C ALA A 261 -4.17 -24.25 -5.48
N THR A 262 -4.60 -25.19 -6.32
CA THR A 262 -3.91 -26.48 -6.50
C THR A 262 -2.54 -26.33 -7.17
N LYS A 263 -2.38 -25.44 -8.17
CA LYS A 263 -1.06 -25.11 -8.72
C LYS A 263 -0.13 -24.43 -7.72
N SER A 264 -0.69 -23.68 -6.77
CA SER A 264 0.12 -23.07 -5.71
C SER A 264 0.55 -24.08 -4.66
N LEU A 265 -0.23 -25.15 -4.43
CA LEU A 265 0.07 -26.24 -3.51
C LEU A 265 0.98 -27.33 -4.11
N ALA A 266 0.93 -27.54 -5.44
CA ALA A 266 1.84 -28.41 -6.20
C ALA A 266 3.23 -27.79 -6.33
#